data_AF-A0A5B7V653-F1
#
_entry.id   AF-A0A5B7V653-F1
#
_cell.length_a   1.000
_cell.length_b   1.000
_cell.length_c   1.000
_cell.angle_alpha   90.00
_cell.angle_beta   90.00
_cell.angle_gamma   90.00
#
_symmetry.space_group_name_H-M   'P 1'
#
loop_
_entity.id
_entity.type
_entity.pdbx_description
1 polymer ?
#
loop_
_entity_poly.entity_id
_entity_poly.type
_entity_poly.pdbx_seq_one_letter_code
_entity_poly.pdbx_strand_id
1 'polypeptide(L)'
;MRRGGLVVTQYITEIESDVDDAARLTARGVSVGYGARTVIDDLDVAIPPGVITTIIGPNGCGKSTLLRTLSRLLKPTKGSVVLDGQDIVRLKTKDVAKKMGLLPQAPVAPEGLTVSDLVARGRHPHQSWLRQWSSDDADVVARALAMTGVSDLADRPVDSLSGGQRQRVWISMTLAQGTDLLLLDEPTTYLDLAHAVDVLDLVDDLHESGCAVVMVLHDLNLATRYSDNLIVMKEGTILAQGHPRDVITSELLDEAFGLRAMVMDDPVGDRPLIVPIGRTHVQLG
;
A
#
# COMPACT_ATOMS: atom_id res chain seq x y z
N MET A 1 -44.24 17.64 -3.89
CA MET A 1 -44.72 16.53 -3.04
C MET A 1 -44.03 15.25 -3.50
N ARG A 2 -43.33 14.57 -2.57
CA ARG A 2 -42.80 13.17 -2.59
C ARG A 2 -41.83 12.80 -3.73
N ARG A 3 -40.50 12.83 -3.55
CA ARG A 3 -39.61 11.84 -2.87
C ARG A 3 -39.92 10.38 -3.27
N GLY A 4 -39.16 9.86 -4.23
CA GLY A 4 -38.90 8.43 -4.39
C GLY A 4 -37.43 8.20 -4.08
N GLY A 5 -37.15 7.64 -2.89
CA GLY A 5 -35.79 7.32 -2.46
C GLY A 5 -35.28 6.11 -3.23
N LEU A 6 -34.09 6.26 -3.83
CA LEU A 6 -33.33 5.11 -4.28
C LEU A 6 -32.84 4.37 -3.04
N VAL A 7 -33.14 3.07 -3.02
CA VAL A 7 -32.71 2.14 -1.98
C VAL A 7 -31.19 2.01 -2.07
N VAL A 8 -30.51 2.44 -1.02
CA VAL A 8 -29.07 2.23 -0.78
C VAL A 8 -28.89 0.72 -0.60
N THR A 9 -28.23 0.06 -1.55
CA THR A 9 -27.81 -1.33 -1.36
C THR A 9 -26.44 -1.27 -0.68
N GLN A 10 -26.43 -1.34 0.65
CA GLN A 10 -25.22 -1.50 1.44
C GLN A 10 -24.62 -2.87 1.13
N TYR A 11 -23.57 -2.92 0.30
CA TYR A 11 -22.65 -4.05 0.26
C TYR A 11 -21.58 -3.83 1.34
N ILE A 12 -22.04 -3.77 2.59
CA ILE A 12 -21.14 -3.95 3.72
C ILE A 12 -21.06 -5.46 3.88
N THR A 13 -19.99 -6.07 3.37
CA THR A 13 -19.55 -7.34 3.95
C THR A 13 -19.32 -7.01 5.41
N GLU A 14 -20.21 -7.47 6.31
CA GLU A 14 -19.96 -7.40 7.75
C GLU A 14 -18.54 -7.93 7.93
N ILE A 15 -17.66 -7.11 8.52
CA ILE A 15 -16.37 -7.59 8.99
C ILE A 15 -16.73 -8.59 10.09
N GLU A 16 -16.91 -9.85 9.72
CA GLU A 16 -17.19 -10.93 10.66
C GLU A 16 -16.12 -10.88 11.75
N SER A 17 -16.54 -11.00 13.01
CA SER A 17 -15.70 -10.83 14.20
C SER A 17 -14.41 -11.69 14.20
N ASP A 18 -14.37 -12.75 13.39
CA ASP A 18 -13.20 -13.61 13.22
C ASP A 18 -12.07 -12.97 12.41
N VAL A 19 -12.37 -11.98 11.55
CA VAL A 19 -11.34 -11.23 10.77
C VAL A 19 -10.57 -10.28 11.68
N ASP A 20 -11.21 -9.74 12.73
CA ASP A 20 -10.59 -8.76 13.64
C ASP A 20 -9.60 -9.41 14.64
N ASP A 21 -9.75 -10.72 14.93
CA ASP A 21 -8.81 -11.49 15.76
C ASP A 21 -7.63 -12.07 14.95
N ALA A 22 -7.76 -12.20 13.63
CA ALA A 22 -6.70 -12.68 12.73
C ALA A 22 -5.93 -11.55 12.00
N ALA A 23 -6.51 -10.35 11.91
CA ALA A 23 -5.90 -9.23 11.19
C ALA A 23 -4.66 -8.68 11.91
N ARG A 24 -3.57 -8.53 11.16
CA ARG A 24 -2.29 -8.03 11.69
C ARG A 24 -2.32 -6.54 12.00
N LEU A 25 -3.01 -5.77 11.16
CA LEU A 25 -3.13 -4.31 11.25
C LEU A 25 -4.60 -3.92 11.08
N THR A 26 -5.15 -3.20 12.05
CA THR A 26 -6.53 -2.72 11.99
C THR A 26 -6.64 -1.25 12.37
N ALA A 27 -7.63 -0.58 11.82
CA ALA A 27 -8.11 0.73 12.25
C ALA A 27 -9.55 0.56 12.74
N ARG A 28 -9.84 1.06 13.95
CA ARG A 28 -11.16 0.93 14.59
C ARG A 28 -11.76 2.30 14.89
N GLY A 29 -12.90 2.62 14.29
CA GLY A 29 -13.66 3.88 14.45
C GLY A 29 -12.81 5.14 14.22
N VAL A 30 -11.94 5.11 13.21
CA VAL A 30 -10.90 6.12 13.02
C VAL A 30 -11.47 7.35 12.35
N SER A 31 -11.40 8.50 13.03
CA SER A 31 -11.58 9.82 12.40
C SER A 31 -10.24 10.54 12.31
N VAL A 32 -9.88 11.03 11.13
CA VAL A 32 -8.58 11.68 10.90
C VAL A 32 -8.64 12.72 9.78
N GLY A 33 -7.77 13.72 9.88
CA GLY A 33 -7.71 14.82 8.93
C GLY A 33 -6.53 15.76 9.18
N TYR A 34 -6.54 16.90 8.49
CA TYR A 34 -5.47 17.90 8.56
C TYR A 34 -6.02 19.23 9.08
N GLY A 35 -5.49 19.69 10.22
CA GLY A 35 -6.00 20.88 10.90
C GLY A 35 -7.48 20.70 11.28
N ALA A 36 -8.33 21.60 10.81
CA ALA A 36 -9.79 21.54 11.06
C ALA A 36 -10.55 20.67 10.05
N ARG A 37 -9.91 20.20 8.98
CA ARG A 37 -10.57 19.43 7.92
C ARG A 37 -10.47 17.93 8.22
N THR A 38 -11.60 17.30 8.53
CA THR A 38 -11.74 15.84 8.56
C THR A 38 -11.69 15.29 7.13
N VAL A 39 -10.91 14.22 6.93
CA VAL A 39 -10.78 13.53 5.63
C VAL A 39 -11.41 12.14 5.69
N ILE A 40 -11.27 11.45 6.82
CA ILE A 40 -11.90 10.17 7.13
C ILE A 40 -12.66 10.38 8.43
N ASP A 41 -13.91 9.93 8.49
CA ASP A 41 -14.74 10.02 9.68
C ASP A 41 -15.33 8.64 9.99
N ASP A 42 -15.00 8.12 11.18
CA ASP A 42 -15.51 6.84 11.70
C ASP A 42 -15.32 5.64 10.76
N LEU A 43 -14.07 5.37 10.39
CA LEU A 43 -13.71 4.27 9.49
C LEU A 43 -13.11 3.09 10.25
N ASP A 44 -13.67 1.90 9.98
CA ASP A 44 -13.10 0.61 10.35
C ASP A 44 -12.43 -0.05 9.14
N VAL A 45 -11.26 -0.64 9.34
CA VAL A 45 -10.59 -1.46 8.32
C VAL A 45 -9.70 -2.50 8.98
N ALA A 46 -9.67 -3.69 8.38
CA ALA A 46 -8.78 -4.77 8.78
C ALA A 46 -7.93 -5.22 7.60
N ILE A 47 -6.61 -5.29 7.79
CA ILE A 47 -5.67 -5.81 6.81
C ILE A 47 -5.41 -7.29 7.14
N PRO A 48 -5.80 -8.23 6.25
CA PRO A 48 -5.53 -9.64 6.48
C PRO A 48 -4.01 -9.90 6.54
N PRO A 49 -3.55 -10.89 7.33
CA PRO A 49 -2.14 -11.23 7.39
C PRO A 49 -1.70 -11.93 6.09
N GLY A 50 -0.44 -11.72 5.70
CA GLY A 50 0.21 -12.50 4.65
C GLY A 50 -0.41 -12.38 3.26
N VAL A 51 -1.05 -11.25 2.96
CA VAL A 51 -1.62 -10.97 1.64
C VAL A 51 -1.20 -9.59 1.14
N ILE A 52 -1.31 -9.36 -0.17
CA ILE A 52 -1.20 -8.04 -0.75
C ILE A 52 -2.55 -7.33 -0.71
N THR A 53 -2.64 -6.25 0.07
CA THR A 53 -3.80 -5.37 0.12
C THR A 53 -3.54 -4.06 -0.62
N THR A 54 -4.37 -3.73 -1.62
CA THR A 54 -4.28 -2.44 -2.32
C THR A 54 -5.48 -1.55 -2.06
N ILE A 55 -5.19 -0.31 -1.65
CA ILE A 55 -6.16 0.76 -1.47
C ILE A 55 -6.28 1.51 -2.81
N ILE A 56 -7.46 1.48 -3.41
CA ILE A 56 -7.81 2.21 -4.63
C ILE A 56 -8.95 3.19 -4.36
N GLY A 57 -9.16 4.11 -5.30
CA GLY A 57 -10.20 5.14 -5.17
C GLY A 57 -9.82 6.44 -5.89
N PRO A 58 -10.75 7.38 -6.07
CA PRO A 58 -10.47 8.65 -6.74
C PRO A 58 -9.39 9.49 -6.04
N ASN A 59 -8.91 10.51 -6.74
CA ASN A 59 -8.02 11.49 -6.13
C ASN A 59 -8.73 12.24 -4.99
N GLY A 60 -8.02 12.42 -3.87
CA GLY A 60 -8.55 13.15 -2.71
C GLY A 60 -9.57 12.37 -1.86
N CYS A 61 -9.84 11.09 -2.14
CA CYS A 61 -10.78 10.29 -1.34
C CYS A 61 -10.23 9.83 0.02
N GLY A 62 -8.94 10.03 0.30
CA GLY A 62 -8.34 9.71 1.61
C GLY A 62 -7.38 8.52 1.64
N LYS A 63 -7.02 7.89 0.52
CA LYS A 63 -6.09 6.73 0.46
C LYS A 63 -4.78 6.94 1.24
N SER A 64 -4.01 7.97 0.88
CA SER A 64 -2.75 8.28 1.57
C SER A 64 -2.97 8.77 3.00
N THR A 65 -4.15 9.35 3.32
CA THR A 65 -4.51 9.67 4.71
C THR A 65 -4.68 8.40 5.52
N LEU A 66 -5.42 7.41 5.00
CA LEU A 66 -5.60 6.11 5.64
C LEU A 66 -4.25 5.41 5.81
N LEU A 67 -3.45 5.32 4.75
CA LEU A 67 -2.14 4.68 4.79
C LEU A 67 -1.21 5.35 5.83
N ARG A 68 -1.17 6.70 5.88
CA ARG A 68 -0.38 7.44 6.88
C ARG A 68 -0.90 7.27 8.30
N THR A 69 -2.20 7.05 8.48
CA THR A 69 -2.78 6.75 9.79
C THR A 69 -2.43 5.35 10.25
N LEU A 70 -2.59 4.35 9.37
CA LEU A 70 -2.13 2.97 9.60
C LEU A 70 -0.64 2.90 9.92
N SER A 71 0.17 3.74 9.26
CA SER A 71 1.62 3.81 9.47
C SER A 71 2.05 4.64 10.69
N ARG A 72 1.11 5.13 11.52
CA ARG A 72 1.34 6.02 12.67
C ARG A 72 1.95 7.40 12.31
N LEU A 73 2.02 7.77 11.03
CA LEU A 73 2.48 9.11 10.63
C LEU A 73 1.43 10.20 10.83
N LEU A 74 0.15 9.82 10.84
CA LEU A 74 -0.95 10.74 11.05
C LEU A 74 -1.85 10.23 12.18
N LYS A 75 -1.74 10.86 13.35
CA LYS A 75 -2.51 10.48 14.54
C LYS A 75 -4.00 10.80 14.32
N PRO A 76 -4.90 9.84 14.53
CA PRO A 76 -6.32 10.10 14.41
C PRO A 76 -6.84 10.91 15.63
N THR A 77 -7.92 11.65 15.41
CA THR A 77 -8.60 12.44 16.46
C THR A 77 -9.57 11.58 17.28
N LYS A 78 -10.09 10.50 16.69
CA LYS A 78 -10.92 9.47 17.33
C LYS A 78 -10.51 8.08 16.83
N GLY A 79 -10.90 7.05 17.58
CA GLY A 79 -10.58 5.67 17.25
C GLY A 79 -9.14 5.28 17.57
N SER A 80 -8.73 4.12 17.08
CA SER A 80 -7.39 3.58 17.32
C SER A 80 -6.88 2.77 16.14
N VAL A 81 -5.55 2.70 16.01
CA VAL A 81 -4.88 1.79 15.08
C VAL A 81 -4.19 0.71 15.92
N VAL A 82 -4.44 -0.56 15.58
CA VAL A 82 -3.95 -1.73 16.31
C VAL A 82 -2.99 -2.49 15.40
N LEU A 83 -1.80 -2.81 15.92
CA LEU A 83 -0.77 -3.60 15.25
C LEU A 83 -0.42 -4.81 16.13
N ASP A 84 -0.57 -6.02 15.60
CA ASP A 84 -0.39 -7.29 16.31
C ASP A 84 -1.16 -7.32 17.65
N GLY A 85 -2.43 -6.91 17.62
CA GLY A 85 -3.31 -6.87 18.80
C GLY A 85 -3.03 -5.75 19.82
N GLN A 86 -2.08 -4.86 19.56
CA GLN A 86 -1.75 -3.73 20.45
C GLN A 86 -1.97 -2.38 19.78
N ASP A 87 -2.56 -1.43 20.51
CA ASP A 87 -2.65 -0.03 20.07
C ASP A 87 -1.25 0.50 19.71
N ILE A 88 -1.08 0.89 18.44
CA ILE A 88 0.21 1.26 17.85
C ILE A 88 0.82 2.48 18.55
N VAL A 89 0.01 3.32 19.19
CA VAL A 89 0.48 4.49 19.94
C VAL A 89 1.19 4.09 21.24
N ARG A 90 0.85 2.92 21.82
CA ARG A 90 1.46 2.39 23.04
C ARG A 90 2.81 1.70 22.79
N LEU A 91 3.07 1.31 21.55
CA LEU A 91 4.34 0.71 21.15
C LEU A 91 5.45 1.77 21.07
N LYS A 92 6.68 1.38 21.40
CA LYS A 92 7.85 2.25 21.16
C LYS A 92 8.09 2.36 19.65
N THR A 93 8.51 3.53 19.18
CA THR A 93 8.78 3.79 17.76
C THR A 93 9.71 2.74 17.14
N LYS A 94 10.75 2.32 17.89
CA LYS A 94 11.69 1.29 17.45
C LYS A 94 11.04 -0.08 17.28
N ASP A 95 10.07 -0.44 18.11
CA ASP A 95 9.39 -1.73 18.04
C ASP A 95 8.40 -1.75 16.87
N VAL A 96 7.71 -0.62 16.61
CA VAL A 96 6.89 -0.45 15.39
C VAL A 96 7.77 -0.57 14.15
N ALA A 97 8.91 0.13 14.11
CA ALA A 97 9.84 0.08 12.98
C ALA A 97 10.56 -1.28 12.80
N LYS A 98 10.40 -2.24 13.72
CA LYS A 98 10.84 -3.64 13.49
C LYS A 98 9.74 -4.52 12.93
N LYS A 99 8.49 -4.08 13.02
CA LYS A 99 7.30 -4.82 12.61
C LYS A 99 6.73 -4.31 11.30
N MET A 100 6.89 -3.02 11.01
CA MET A 100 6.27 -2.33 9.88
C MET A 100 7.26 -1.37 9.20
N GLY A 101 7.45 -1.56 7.90
CA GLY A 101 8.15 -0.65 6.99
C GLY A 101 7.19 0.30 6.28
N LEU A 102 7.65 1.49 5.90
CA LEU A 102 6.90 2.44 5.10
C LEU A 102 7.78 3.05 4.02
N LEU A 103 7.34 2.95 2.77
CA LEU A 103 7.86 3.73 1.65
C LEU A 103 6.83 4.82 1.29
N PRO A 104 7.09 6.10 1.61
CA PRO A 104 6.22 7.18 1.17
C PRO A 104 6.36 7.44 -0.33
N GLN A 105 5.40 8.15 -0.93
CA GLN A 105 5.35 8.47 -2.37
C GLN A 105 6.57 9.25 -2.88
N ALA A 106 7.08 10.19 -2.08
CA ALA A 106 8.20 11.06 -2.46
C ALA A 106 9.27 11.06 -1.37
N PRO A 107 10.05 9.99 -1.22
CA PRO A 107 11.09 9.91 -0.23
C PRO A 107 12.29 10.79 -0.65
N VAL A 108 12.82 11.55 0.30
CA VAL A 108 13.98 12.42 0.08
C VAL A 108 15.20 11.78 0.70
N ALA A 109 16.22 11.51 -0.12
CA ALA A 109 17.49 11.00 0.35
C ALA A 109 18.32 12.17 0.89
N PRO A 110 19.01 12.01 2.03
CA PRO A 110 20.02 12.99 2.43
C PRO A 110 21.13 13.07 1.39
N GLU A 111 21.71 14.26 1.23
CA GLU A 111 22.77 14.51 0.25
C GLU A 111 24.02 13.66 0.50
N GLY A 112 24.70 13.30 -0.59
CA GLY A 112 26.03 12.67 -0.55
C GLY A 112 26.06 11.18 -0.21
N LEU A 113 24.91 10.50 -0.22
CA LEU A 113 24.85 9.07 0.09
C LEU A 113 25.01 8.21 -1.15
N THR A 114 25.73 7.11 -0.97
CA THR A 114 25.69 5.99 -1.90
C THR A 114 24.39 5.18 -1.74
N VAL A 115 24.10 4.33 -2.73
CA VAL A 115 23.00 3.37 -2.66
C VAL A 115 23.15 2.46 -1.43
N SER A 116 24.34 1.91 -1.19
CA SER A 116 24.58 1.06 -0.02
C SER A 116 24.38 1.81 1.30
N ASP A 117 24.78 3.09 1.39
CA ASP A 117 24.56 3.89 2.60
C ASP A 117 23.06 4.12 2.86
N LEU A 118 22.29 4.35 1.79
CA LEU A 118 20.85 4.52 1.91
C LEU A 118 20.19 3.21 2.36
N VAL A 119 20.52 2.08 1.74
CA VAL A 119 19.93 0.77 2.10
C VAL A 119 20.34 0.37 3.51
N ALA A 120 21.58 0.64 3.92
CA ALA A 120 22.07 0.44 5.28
C ALA A 120 21.23 1.16 6.35
N ARG A 121 20.59 2.29 6.01
CA ARG A 121 19.69 3.00 6.94
C ARG A 121 18.47 2.17 7.35
N GLY A 122 18.04 1.23 6.50
CA GLY A 122 16.99 0.27 6.86
C GLY A 122 17.32 -0.51 8.14
N ARG A 123 18.60 -0.72 8.46
CA ARG A 123 19.04 -1.44 9.67
C ARG A 123 18.95 -0.63 10.97
N HIS A 124 18.69 0.67 10.90
CA HIS A 124 18.67 1.54 12.08
C HIS A 124 17.75 1.04 13.24
N PRO A 125 16.55 0.49 12.98
CA PRO A 125 15.71 -0.09 14.05
C PRO A 125 16.33 -1.32 14.74
N HIS A 126 17.26 -2.01 14.12
CA HIS A 126 17.92 -3.21 14.67
C HIS A 126 19.24 -2.89 15.39
N GLN A 127 19.87 -1.77 15.04
CA GLN A 127 21.07 -1.27 15.70
C GLN A 127 20.75 -0.84 17.14
N SER A 128 21.67 -1.08 18.08
CA SER A 128 21.56 -0.57 19.45
C SER A 128 22.87 0.06 19.87
N TRP A 129 22.87 0.92 20.90
CA TRP A 129 24.11 1.52 21.40
C TRP A 129 25.17 0.48 21.80
N LEU A 130 24.75 -0.75 22.15
CA LEU A 130 25.60 -1.89 22.46
C LEU A 130 25.85 -2.85 21.27
N ARG A 131 25.04 -2.77 20.21
CA ARG A 131 25.15 -3.58 18.99
C ARG A 131 25.44 -2.63 17.83
N GLN A 132 26.73 -2.35 17.66
CA GLN A 132 27.27 -1.67 16.48
C GLN A 132 27.09 -2.55 15.25
N TRP A 133 27.21 -1.92 14.06
CA TRP A 133 27.16 -2.56 12.75
C TRP A 133 27.80 -3.95 12.76
N SER A 134 27.03 -4.96 12.36
CA SER A 134 27.46 -6.36 12.40
C SER A 134 27.59 -6.94 10.99
N SER A 135 28.27 -8.08 10.86
CA SER A 135 28.28 -8.86 9.61
C SER A 135 26.86 -9.19 9.16
N ASP A 136 25.96 -9.49 10.11
CA ASP A 136 24.55 -9.76 9.82
C ASP A 136 23.86 -8.57 9.14
N ASP A 137 24.22 -7.33 9.49
CA ASP A 137 23.64 -6.12 8.88
C ASP A 137 24.16 -5.92 7.46
N ALA A 138 25.44 -6.19 7.21
CA ALA A 138 26.01 -6.17 5.87
C ALA A 138 25.37 -7.23 4.96
N ASP A 139 25.15 -8.44 5.48
CA ASP A 139 24.50 -9.52 4.74
C ASP A 139 23.02 -9.19 4.41
N VAL A 140 22.30 -8.57 5.34
CA VAL A 140 20.93 -8.09 5.08
C VAL A 140 20.92 -7.03 3.98
N VAL A 141 21.83 -6.07 4.03
CA VAL A 141 21.94 -5.03 2.99
C VAL A 141 22.28 -5.63 1.64
N ALA A 142 23.26 -6.53 1.57
CA ALA A 142 23.64 -7.21 0.33
C ALA A 142 22.47 -8.01 -0.26
N ARG A 143 21.71 -8.73 0.56
CA ARG A 143 20.50 -9.44 0.12
C ARG A 143 19.43 -8.48 -0.39
N ALA A 144 19.16 -7.38 0.32
CA ALA A 144 18.17 -6.39 -0.12
C ALA A 144 18.56 -5.75 -1.47
N LEU A 145 19.85 -5.48 -1.69
CA LEU A 145 20.35 -4.97 -2.98
C LEU A 145 20.16 -6.01 -4.09
N ALA A 146 20.42 -7.29 -3.79
CA ALA A 146 20.29 -8.38 -4.76
C ALA A 146 18.82 -8.63 -5.14
N MET A 147 17.92 -8.71 -4.16
CA MET A 147 16.48 -8.92 -4.40
C MET A 147 15.87 -7.82 -5.27
N THR A 148 16.35 -6.58 -5.14
CA THR A 148 15.84 -5.44 -5.91
C THR A 148 16.58 -5.22 -7.24
N GLY A 149 17.61 -6.02 -7.53
CA GLY A 149 18.39 -5.93 -8.75
C GLY A 149 19.22 -4.64 -8.87
N VAL A 150 19.74 -4.12 -7.75
CA VAL A 150 20.52 -2.86 -7.71
C VAL A 150 21.90 -3.03 -7.08
N SER A 151 22.40 -4.26 -6.96
CA SER A 151 23.72 -4.56 -6.40
C SER A 151 24.87 -3.87 -7.14
N ASP A 152 24.79 -3.76 -8.46
CA ASP A 152 25.76 -3.07 -9.32
C ASP A 152 25.76 -1.54 -9.12
N LEU A 153 24.73 -1.01 -8.48
CA LEU A 153 24.59 0.42 -8.18
C LEU A 153 25.06 0.78 -6.77
N ALA A 154 25.49 -0.19 -5.95
CA ALA A 154 25.76 -0.02 -4.52
C ALA A 154 26.63 1.21 -4.19
N ASP A 155 27.73 1.41 -4.93
CA ASP A 155 28.69 2.50 -4.67
C ASP A 155 28.31 3.82 -5.35
N ARG A 156 27.22 3.86 -6.13
CA ARG A 156 26.81 5.05 -6.86
C ARG A 156 26.07 6.04 -5.94
N PRO A 157 26.25 7.35 -6.15
CA PRO A 157 25.42 8.36 -5.52
C PRO A 157 23.94 8.19 -5.90
N VAL A 158 23.04 8.26 -4.91
CA VAL A 158 21.58 8.06 -5.10
C VAL A 158 20.97 9.11 -6.04
N ASP A 159 21.48 10.33 -6.02
CA ASP A 159 21.06 11.45 -6.87
C ASP A 159 21.43 11.26 -8.35
N SER A 160 22.37 10.36 -8.66
CA SER A 160 22.78 10.02 -10.03
C SER A 160 21.89 8.99 -10.73
N LEU A 161 20.89 8.45 -10.02
CA LEU A 161 20.05 7.35 -10.51
C LEU A 161 18.87 7.84 -11.35
N SER A 162 18.43 7.00 -12.28
CA SER A 162 17.12 7.18 -12.93
C SER A 162 15.97 7.04 -11.93
N GLY A 163 14.76 7.47 -12.31
CA GLY A 163 13.57 7.36 -11.46
C GLY A 163 13.28 5.92 -11.00
N GLY A 164 13.29 4.96 -11.93
CA GLY A 164 13.06 3.54 -11.63
C GLY A 164 14.15 2.92 -10.76
N GLN A 165 15.43 3.22 -11.02
CA GLN A 165 16.53 2.76 -10.17
C GLN A 165 16.41 3.33 -8.76
N ARG A 166 16.13 4.62 -8.63
CA ARG A 166 15.94 5.27 -7.33
C ARG A 166 14.78 4.63 -6.57
N GLN A 167 13.69 4.28 -7.25
CA GLN A 167 12.56 3.60 -6.64
C GLN A 167 12.93 2.21 -6.11
N ARG A 168 13.62 1.39 -6.91
CA ARG A 168 14.13 0.08 -6.47
C ARG A 168 15.06 0.19 -5.25
N VAL A 169 15.91 1.22 -5.22
CA VAL A 169 16.78 1.49 -4.06
C VAL A 169 15.98 1.85 -2.81
N TRP A 170 14.90 2.60 -2.93
CA TRP A 170 14.03 2.89 -1.80
C TRP A 170 13.31 1.65 -1.27
N ILE A 171 12.79 0.81 -2.18
CA ILE A 171 12.22 -0.49 -1.81
C ILE A 171 13.29 -1.33 -1.10
N SER A 172 14.50 -1.40 -1.67
CA SER A 172 15.65 -2.10 -1.07
C SER A 172 15.95 -1.63 0.36
N MET A 173 15.91 -0.32 0.60
CA MET A 173 16.08 0.24 1.95
C MET A 173 14.99 -0.25 2.91
N THR A 174 13.73 -0.27 2.48
CA THR A 174 12.64 -0.80 3.32
C THR A 174 12.76 -2.31 3.52
N LEU A 175 13.29 -3.05 2.56
CA LEU A 175 13.60 -4.48 2.71
C LEU A 175 14.73 -4.75 3.70
N ALA A 176 15.77 -3.93 3.67
CA ALA A 176 16.83 -4.03 4.65
C ALA A 176 16.29 -3.82 6.09
N GLN A 177 15.16 -3.12 6.26
CA GLN A 177 14.47 -3.02 7.55
C GLN A 177 14.03 -4.38 8.10
N GLY A 178 13.80 -5.38 7.25
CA GLY A 178 13.48 -6.75 7.66
C GLY A 178 12.20 -6.83 8.49
N THR A 179 11.14 -6.24 7.97
CA THR A 179 9.79 -6.22 8.58
C THR A 179 8.86 -7.09 7.78
N ASP A 180 7.96 -7.81 8.42
CA ASP A 180 6.97 -8.68 7.74
C ASP A 180 5.62 -7.97 7.46
N LEU A 181 5.61 -6.63 7.53
CA LEU A 181 4.54 -5.77 7.04
C LEU A 181 5.14 -4.54 6.35
N LEU A 182 4.76 -4.29 5.11
CA LEU A 182 5.28 -3.20 4.29
C LEU A 182 4.15 -2.31 3.78
N LEU A 183 4.23 -1.00 4.05
CA LEU A 183 3.29 0.00 3.54
C LEU A 183 3.94 0.79 2.40
N LEU A 184 3.30 0.86 1.24
CA LEU A 184 3.81 1.54 0.05
C LEU A 184 2.81 2.59 -0.45
N ASP A 185 3.17 3.87 -0.37
CA ASP A 185 2.32 4.96 -0.87
C ASP A 185 2.67 5.22 -2.33
N GLU A 186 1.89 4.68 -3.26
CA GLU A 186 2.07 4.85 -4.71
C GLU A 186 3.47 4.50 -5.24
N PRO A 187 3.92 3.24 -5.05
CA PRO A 187 5.28 2.83 -5.39
C PRO A 187 5.61 2.87 -6.89
N THR A 188 4.60 3.04 -7.75
CA THR A 188 4.74 3.09 -9.21
C THR A 188 4.55 4.49 -9.80
N THR A 189 4.32 5.51 -8.96
CA THR A 189 4.11 6.87 -9.44
C THR A 189 5.37 7.41 -10.13
N TYR A 190 5.17 8.08 -11.27
CA TYR A 190 6.22 8.60 -12.17
C TYR A 190 7.04 7.53 -12.93
N LEU A 191 6.63 6.26 -12.88
CA LEU A 191 7.22 5.21 -13.71
C LEU A 191 6.41 5.00 -14.99
N ASP A 192 7.07 4.57 -16.06
CA ASP A 192 6.37 3.98 -17.20
C ASP A 192 5.83 2.58 -16.84
N LEU A 193 5.01 2.01 -17.72
CA LEU A 193 4.34 0.75 -17.45
C LEU A 193 5.31 -0.42 -17.22
N ALA A 194 6.42 -0.48 -17.96
CA ALA A 194 7.38 -1.57 -17.81
C ALA A 194 8.07 -1.51 -16.44
N HIS A 195 8.53 -0.32 -16.03
CA HIS A 195 9.14 -0.14 -14.71
C HIS A 195 8.12 -0.26 -13.56
N ALA A 196 6.85 0.09 -13.79
CA ALA A 196 5.79 -0.13 -12.82
C ALA A 196 5.54 -1.63 -12.59
N VAL A 197 5.50 -2.43 -13.67
CA VAL A 197 5.41 -3.90 -13.61
C VAL A 197 6.60 -4.48 -12.85
N ASP A 198 7.83 -4.09 -13.20
CA ASP A 198 9.03 -4.57 -12.48
C ASP A 198 8.97 -4.32 -10.97
N VAL A 199 8.44 -3.17 -10.55
CA VAL A 199 8.30 -2.82 -9.13
C VAL A 199 7.23 -3.67 -8.46
N LEU A 200 6.14 -3.99 -9.16
CA LEU A 200 5.05 -4.81 -8.63
C LEU A 200 5.42 -6.29 -8.60
N ASP A 201 6.18 -6.79 -9.57
CA ASP A 201 6.78 -8.14 -9.53
C ASP A 201 7.69 -8.29 -8.31
N LEU A 202 8.51 -7.26 -8.02
CA LEU A 202 9.31 -7.23 -6.79
C LEU A 202 8.43 -7.25 -5.53
N VAL A 203 7.27 -6.57 -5.54
CA VAL A 203 6.32 -6.62 -4.42
C VAL A 203 5.73 -8.02 -4.24
N ASP A 204 5.47 -8.72 -5.35
CA ASP A 204 4.96 -10.09 -5.33
C ASP A 204 6.01 -11.08 -4.78
N ASP A 205 7.26 -11.00 -5.24
CA ASP A 205 8.38 -11.79 -4.68
C ASP A 205 8.50 -11.65 -3.16
N LEU A 206 8.24 -10.44 -2.64
CA LEU A 206 8.27 -10.16 -1.21
C LEU A 206 7.10 -10.77 -0.47
N HIS A 207 5.92 -10.70 -1.06
CA HIS A 207 4.73 -11.35 -0.55
C HIS A 207 4.92 -12.87 -0.48
N GLU A 208 5.46 -13.50 -1.52
CA GLU A 208 5.79 -14.93 -1.54
C GLU A 208 6.79 -15.32 -0.45
N SER A 209 7.66 -14.39 -0.03
CA SER A 209 8.58 -14.60 1.09
C SER A 209 7.92 -14.48 2.48
N GLY A 210 6.61 -14.21 2.55
CA GLY A 210 5.81 -14.12 3.77
C GLY A 210 5.57 -12.70 4.30
N CYS A 211 5.92 -11.67 3.52
CA CYS A 211 5.67 -10.28 3.90
C CYS A 211 4.25 -9.84 3.53
N ALA A 212 3.49 -9.30 4.49
CA ALA A 212 2.22 -8.64 4.16
C ALA A 212 2.50 -7.27 3.54
N VAL A 213 1.80 -6.90 2.46
CA VAL A 213 1.99 -5.62 1.79
C VAL A 213 0.69 -4.84 1.76
N VAL A 214 0.73 -3.57 2.13
CA VAL A 214 -0.38 -2.62 1.95
C VAL A 214 0.10 -1.52 1.02
N MET A 215 -0.51 -1.37 -0.14
CA MET A 215 -0.12 -0.33 -1.09
C MET A 215 -1.28 0.53 -1.56
N VAL A 216 -0.95 1.72 -2.03
CA VAL A 216 -1.89 2.61 -2.72
C VAL A 216 -1.52 2.60 -4.20
N LEU A 217 -2.48 2.32 -5.08
CA LEU A 217 -2.27 2.39 -6.53
C LEU A 217 -3.36 3.23 -7.19
N HIS A 218 -3.01 3.85 -8.32
CA HIS A 218 -3.95 4.60 -9.17
C HIS A 218 -4.40 3.82 -10.40
N ASP A 219 -3.53 2.96 -10.93
CA ASP A 219 -3.89 2.11 -12.06
C ASP A 219 -4.73 0.93 -11.56
N LEU A 220 -5.98 0.87 -12.00
CA LEU A 220 -6.93 -0.12 -11.54
C LEU A 220 -6.56 -1.53 -12.02
N ASN A 221 -6.00 -1.68 -13.23
CA ASN A 221 -5.62 -2.98 -13.77
C ASN A 221 -4.37 -3.52 -13.09
N LEU A 222 -3.41 -2.67 -12.74
CA LEU A 222 -2.28 -3.08 -11.90
C LEU A 222 -2.77 -3.43 -10.48
N ALA A 223 -3.68 -2.64 -9.91
CA ALA A 223 -4.25 -2.97 -8.61
C ALA A 223 -4.96 -4.32 -8.59
N THR A 224 -5.80 -4.62 -9.59
CA THR A 224 -6.51 -5.92 -9.65
C THR A 224 -5.55 -7.09 -9.83
N ARG A 225 -4.52 -6.91 -10.67
CA ARG A 225 -3.57 -7.96 -11.02
C ARG A 225 -2.70 -8.40 -9.85
N TYR A 226 -2.20 -7.46 -9.06
CA TYR A 226 -1.19 -7.73 -8.02
C TYR A 226 -1.74 -7.85 -6.59
N SER A 227 -3.05 -7.71 -6.36
CA SER A 227 -3.58 -7.60 -4.97
C SER A 227 -4.54 -8.71 -4.61
N ASP A 228 -4.27 -9.48 -3.57
CA ASP A 228 -5.22 -10.50 -3.09
C ASP A 228 -6.44 -9.90 -2.41
N ASN A 229 -6.31 -8.67 -1.90
CA ASN A 229 -7.37 -7.92 -1.26
C ASN A 229 -7.37 -6.48 -1.78
N LEU A 230 -8.53 -5.97 -2.16
CA LEU A 230 -8.74 -4.56 -2.53
C LEU A 230 -9.53 -3.86 -1.45
N ILE A 231 -9.22 -2.58 -1.24
CA ILE A 231 -10.03 -1.65 -0.47
C ILE A 231 -10.40 -0.49 -1.40
N VAL A 232 -11.68 -0.35 -1.71
CA VAL A 232 -12.18 0.70 -2.61
C VAL A 232 -12.71 1.86 -1.78
N MET A 233 -12.01 2.99 -1.83
CA MET A 233 -12.37 4.19 -1.08
C MET A 233 -13.06 5.24 -1.94
N LYS A 234 -14.05 5.92 -1.34
CA LYS A 234 -14.66 7.14 -1.87
C LYS A 234 -15.01 8.07 -0.72
N GLU A 235 -14.67 9.36 -0.86
CA GLU A 235 -15.06 10.42 0.09
C GLU A 235 -14.79 10.08 1.57
N GLY A 236 -13.65 9.45 1.86
CA GLY A 236 -13.25 9.12 3.24
C GLY A 236 -13.86 7.83 3.79
N THR A 237 -14.62 7.09 2.99
CA THR A 237 -15.30 5.83 3.35
C THR A 237 -14.82 4.66 2.50
N ILE A 238 -14.99 3.43 3.00
CA ILE A 238 -14.77 2.20 2.24
C ILE A 238 -16.10 1.77 1.63
N LEU A 239 -16.15 1.68 0.30
CA LEU A 239 -17.32 1.21 -0.44
C LEU A 239 -17.36 -0.32 -0.54
N ALA A 240 -16.19 -0.94 -0.68
CA ALA A 240 -16.05 -2.39 -0.81
C ALA A 240 -14.66 -2.83 -0.39
N GLN A 241 -14.56 -4.05 0.14
CA GLN A 241 -13.31 -4.71 0.46
C GLN A 241 -13.40 -6.22 0.16
N GLY A 242 -12.33 -6.81 -0.36
CA GLY A 242 -12.25 -8.24 -0.64
C GLY A 242 -11.39 -8.58 -1.85
N HIS A 243 -11.46 -9.82 -2.32
CA HIS A 243 -10.71 -10.27 -3.49
C HIS A 243 -11.12 -9.50 -4.75
N PRO A 244 -10.19 -9.16 -5.68
CA PRO A 244 -10.52 -8.35 -6.85
C PRO A 244 -11.70 -8.85 -7.69
N ARG A 245 -11.86 -10.17 -7.83
CA ARG A 245 -12.97 -10.77 -8.59
C ARG A 245 -14.35 -10.52 -7.96
N ASP A 246 -14.39 -10.40 -6.64
CA ASP A 246 -15.65 -10.22 -5.89
C ASP A 246 -16.00 -8.73 -5.76
N VAL A 247 -14.97 -7.88 -5.75
CA VAL A 247 -15.10 -6.43 -5.56
C VAL A 247 -15.34 -5.70 -6.87
N ILE A 248 -14.59 -6.00 -7.94
CA ILE A 248 -14.59 -5.17 -9.15
C ILE A 248 -15.77 -5.53 -10.05
N THR A 249 -16.75 -4.63 -10.07
CA THR A 249 -17.92 -4.66 -10.96
C THR A 249 -18.06 -3.36 -11.73
N SER A 250 -18.79 -3.38 -12.85
CA SER A 250 -19.09 -2.16 -13.61
C SER A 250 -19.84 -1.13 -12.77
N GLU A 251 -20.72 -1.58 -11.88
CA GLU A 251 -21.50 -0.75 -10.97
C GLU A 251 -20.60 -0.08 -9.93
N LEU A 252 -19.69 -0.83 -9.30
CA LEU A 252 -18.75 -0.27 -8.33
C LEU A 252 -17.81 0.73 -9.00
N LEU A 253 -17.37 0.48 -10.23
CA LEU A 253 -16.50 1.40 -10.97
C LEU A 253 -17.20 2.72 -11.29
N ASP A 254 -18.48 2.68 -11.67
CA ASP A 254 -19.28 3.88 -11.89
C ASP A 254 -19.53 4.63 -10.57
N GLU A 255 -19.88 3.91 -9.50
CA GLU A 255 -20.12 4.53 -8.20
C GLU A 255 -18.84 5.14 -7.61
N ALA A 256 -17.75 4.39 -7.56
CA ALA A 256 -16.51 4.81 -6.92
C ALA A 256 -15.79 5.89 -7.75
N PHE A 257 -15.69 5.71 -9.07
CA PHE A 257 -14.83 6.52 -9.94
C PHE A 257 -15.58 7.36 -10.98
N GLY A 258 -16.91 7.19 -11.12
CA GLY A 258 -17.65 7.73 -12.27
C GLY A 258 -17.19 7.12 -13.60
N LEU A 259 -16.61 5.90 -13.54
CA LEU A 259 -16.01 5.24 -14.67
C LEU A 259 -16.99 4.22 -15.26
N ARG A 260 -17.54 4.55 -16.43
CA ARG A 260 -18.20 3.54 -17.25
C ARG A 260 -17.15 2.58 -17.81
N ALA A 261 -17.23 1.31 -17.42
CA ALA A 261 -16.31 0.29 -17.89
C ALA A 261 -17.00 -1.06 -18.04
N MET A 262 -16.41 -1.92 -18.87
CA MET A 262 -16.70 -3.35 -18.89
C MET A 262 -15.65 -4.07 -18.04
N VAL A 263 -16.09 -5.04 -17.25
CA VAL A 263 -15.22 -5.96 -16.52
C VAL A 263 -15.25 -7.31 -17.22
N MET A 264 -14.09 -7.86 -17.55
CA MET A 264 -13.95 -9.16 -18.20
C MET A 264 -12.83 -9.97 -17.55
N ASP A 265 -12.72 -11.26 -17.86
CA ASP A 265 -11.60 -12.07 -17.41
C ASP A 265 -10.29 -11.60 -18.06
N ASP A 266 -9.22 -11.48 -17.26
CA ASP A 266 -7.87 -11.23 -17.77
C ASP A 266 -7.40 -12.44 -18.61
N PRO A 267 -7.04 -12.28 -19.89
CA PRO A 267 -6.60 -13.40 -20.73
C PRO A 267 -5.26 -14.01 -20.30
N VAL A 268 -4.51 -13.36 -19.40
CA VAL A 268 -3.19 -13.82 -18.93
C VAL A 268 -3.14 -14.00 -17.41
N GLY A 269 -4.28 -13.99 -16.72
CA GLY A 269 -4.37 -14.11 -15.26
C GLY A 269 -5.74 -14.59 -14.78
N ASP A 270 -5.92 -14.66 -13.47
CA ASP A 270 -7.17 -15.06 -12.83
C ASP A 270 -7.90 -13.88 -12.17
N ARG A 271 -7.49 -12.66 -12.49
CA ARG A 271 -8.04 -11.41 -11.95
C ARG A 271 -8.88 -10.70 -13.02
N PRO A 272 -9.79 -9.78 -12.64
CA PRO A 272 -10.57 -9.04 -13.62
C PRO A 272 -9.72 -8.02 -14.37
N LEU A 273 -10.01 -7.87 -15.66
CA LEU A 273 -9.51 -6.81 -16.52
C LEU A 273 -10.60 -5.75 -16.72
N ILE A 274 -10.24 -4.50 -16.46
CA ILE A 274 -11.12 -3.33 -16.60
C ILE A 274 -10.86 -2.68 -17.94
N VAL A 275 -11.91 -2.58 -18.76
CA VAL A 275 -11.89 -1.93 -20.08
C VAL A 275 -12.75 -0.66 -20.02
N PRO A 276 -12.11 0.53 -19.96
CA PRO A 276 -12.83 1.80 -19.96
C PRO A 276 -13.67 2.01 -21.22
N ILE A 277 -14.92 2.44 -21.05
CA ILE A 277 -15.82 2.77 -22.16
C ILE A 277 -15.86 4.29 -22.32
N GLY A 278 -15.01 4.79 -23.23
CA GLY A 278 -14.93 6.20 -23.59
C GLY A 278 -16.02 6.65 -24.58
N ARG A 279 -15.79 7.79 -25.24
CA ARG A 279 -16.65 8.27 -26.35
C ARG A 279 -16.09 7.89 -27.73
N THR A 280 -14.82 7.55 -27.80
CA THR A 280 -14.07 7.39 -29.05
C THR A 280 -13.85 5.90 -29.32
N HIS A 281 -14.02 5.48 -30.57
CA HIS A 281 -13.76 4.10 -31.01
C HIS A 281 -14.50 3.02 -30.21
N VAL A 282 -15.71 3.32 -29.75
CA VAL A 282 -16.56 2.38 -29.02
C VAL A 282 -17.50 1.67 -29.99
N GLN A 283 -17.40 0.34 -30.03
CA GLN A 283 -18.38 -0.55 -30.66
C GLN A 283 -18.96 -1.43 -29.55
N LEU A 284 -20.05 -0.98 -28.94
CA LEU A 284 -20.85 -1.83 -28.05
C LEU A 284 -21.85 -2.57 -28.94
N GLY A 285 -21.75 -3.90 -28.96
CA GLY A 285 -22.68 -4.79 -29.67
C GLY A 285 -24.04 -4.84 -29.00
#